data_AF-A0A957FJT2-F1
#
_entry.id   AF-A0A957FJT2-F1
#
_cell.length_a   1.000
_cell.length_b   1.000
_cell.length_c   1.000
_cell.angle_alpha   90.00
_cell.angle_beta   90.00
_cell.angle_gamma   90.00
#
_symmetry.space_group_name_H-M   'P 1'
#
loop_
_entity.id
_entity.type
_entity.pdbx_description
1 polymer ?
#
loop_
_entity_poly.entity_id
_entity_poly.type
_entity_poly.pdbx_seq_one_letter_code
_entity_poly.pdbx_strand_id
1 'polypeptide(L)'
;ALRRDGYSKTAAARISNAQASKKAELTKSVAGRNLPAASFLVVGDPEKVTTWALPVRNADGSPDTRRMGAAWAALHGGYRGNKYEGKGKSQAIAKLRKMYTEQGRTVPSVTQKAGSATNYNWAAGGGEKIGGGLSRADDGKFTSVGGGGAKPQSGASSAEMVAALSDVGMTKSDLTALENLQKGNADDVSPTAMKKLQKMGFVDEKGSVTTNGKAMSRAIKNRDAEAIRALKPAKPGKGGGGGKAPKPSKGEIEAQNIKAVQAKIEGRVPSSASSALVGFSKNGEISPGQAEQLKKLGLMREVDGGYLATPEGKLLLSALKGGDAAKANEAILRGRERVKKNAERQNKPKPTTRPAKKELHGRVWVVTDKEGKHRWLSISSNSYQDREGEIVSQKALEKAVERGDMGDLRWWHEGGAVIGSTDFQMIHGRMLIESGTFKSEKIGAAFAKLKDMGVSVGFLHPPDQPNRDGVYSDIKIFERSVLPSRKAANALTTFGVM
;
A
#
# COMPACT_ATOMS: atom_id res chain seq x y z
N ALA A 1 33.98 7.00 -52.69
CA ALA A 1 32.74 6.63 -53.37
C ALA A 1 32.14 7.87 -54.04
N LEU A 2 31.39 8.72 -53.32
CA LEU A 2 30.65 9.86 -53.90
C LEU A 2 31.44 10.83 -54.80
N ARG A 3 32.70 11.17 -54.48
CA ARG A 3 33.51 12.04 -55.37
C ARG A 3 33.96 11.33 -56.65
N ARG A 4 34.04 10.00 -56.62
CA ARG A 4 34.32 9.13 -57.77
C ARG A 4 33.10 9.02 -58.68
N ASP A 5 31.91 9.20 -58.11
CA ASP A 5 30.61 9.20 -58.81
C ASP A 5 30.20 10.61 -59.30
N GLY A 6 31.16 11.53 -59.41
CA GLY A 6 30.94 12.87 -59.99
C GLY A 6 30.37 13.95 -59.06
N TYR A 7 30.14 13.65 -57.77
CA TYR A 7 29.65 14.67 -56.84
C TYR A 7 30.74 15.68 -56.46
N SER A 8 30.40 16.98 -56.51
CA SER A 8 31.30 18.07 -56.10
C SER A 8 31.74 17.92 -54.64
N LYS A 9 32.88 18.49 -54.25
CA LYS A 9 33.40 18.39 -52.86
C LYS A 9 32.36 18.79 -51.82
N THR A 10 31.61 19.85 -52.11
CA THR A 10 30.57 20.42 -51.26
C THR A 10 29.31 19.55 -51.25
N ALA A 11 28.91 19.00 -52.39
CA ALA A 11 27.77 18.07 -52.49
C ALA A 11 28.08 16.73 -51.80
N ALA A 12 29.27 16.18 -52.01
CA ALA A 12 29.73 14.97 -51.34
C ALA A 12 29.84 15.17 -49.82
N ALA A 13 30.31 16.34 -49.35
CA ALA A 13 30.31 16.67 -47.92
C ALA A 13 28.88 16.80 -47.36
N ARG A 14 27.95 17.42 -48.10
CA ARG A 14 26.54 17.51 -47.70
C ARG A 14 25.86 16.15 -47.67
N ILE A 15 26.08 15.29 -48.65
CA ILE A 15 25.52 13.93 -48.70
C ILE A 15 26.16 13.05 -47.64
N SER A 16 27.48 13.12 -47.44
CA SER A 16 28.16 12.38 -46.39
C SER A 16 27.75 12.85 -44.99
N ASN A 17 27.53 14.15 -44.78
CA ASN A 17 26.99 14.69 -43.54
C ASN A 17 25.51 14.34 -43.35
N ALA A 18 24.72 14.32 -44.43
CA ALA A 18 23.32 13.88 -44.41
C ALA A 18 23.18 12.37 -44.21
N GLN A 19 24.15 11.57 -44.63
CA GLN A 19 24.23 10.13 -44.36
C GLN A 19 24.78 9.86 -42.95
N ALA A 20 25.71 10.69 -42.45
CA ALA A 20 26.17 10.64 -41.06
C ALA A 20 25.06 11.03 -40.07
N SER A 21 24.16 11.97 -40.43
CA SER A 21 22.97 12.31 -39.65
C SER A 21 21.79 11.34 -39.85
N LYS A 22 21.88 10.41 -40.82
CA LYS A 22 20.95 9.29 -41.04
C LYS A 22 21.46 7.96 -40.48
N LYS A 23 22.42 7.97 -39.55
CA LYS A 23 22.65 6.80 -38.68
C LYS A 23 21.38 6.65 -37.87
N ALA A 24 20.51 5.70 -38.24
CA ALA A 24 19.24 5.46 -37.58
C ALA A 24 19.48 5.45 -36.07
N GLU A 25 19.03 6.49 -35.36
CA GLU A 25 19.21 6.55 -33.91
C GLU A 25 18.57 5.30 -33.35
N LEU A 26 19.35 4.49 -32.62
CA LEU A 26 18.81 3.34 -31.92
C LEU A 26 17.66 3.86 -31.06
N THR A 27 16.50 3.22 -31.19
CA THR A 27 15.33 3.58 -30.38
C THR A 27 14.85 2.35 -29.62
N LYS A 28 14.34 2.59 -28.41
CA LYS A 28 13.76 1.56 -27.55
C LYS A 28 12.25 1.73 -27.52
N SER A 29 11.51 0.66 -27.85
CA SER A 29 10.06 0.64 -27.73
C SER A 29 9.66 0.56 -26.25
N VAL A 30 8.93 1.56 -25.77
CA VAL A 30 8.40 1.64 -24.40
C VAL A 30 6.95 2.10 -24.47
N ALA A 31 6.03 1.24 -24.01
CA ALA A 31 4.58 1.52 -24.03
C ALA A 31 4.06 1.94 -25.42
N GLY A 32 4.51 1.23 -26.47
CA GLY A 32 4.10 1.48 -27.85
C GLY A 32 4.75 2.69 -28.53
N ARG A 33 5.75 3.33 -27.91
CA ARG A 33 6.48 4.47 -28.48
C ARG A 33 7.98 4.17 -28.58
N ASN A 34 8.58 4.52 -29.71
CA ASN A 34 10.03 4.45 -29.91
C ASN A 34 10.70 5.68 -29.30
N LEU A 35 11.61 5.46 -28.35
CA LEU A 35 12.31 6.51 -27.62
C LEU A 35 13.81 6.47 -27.91
N PRO A 36 14.45 7.61 -28.21
CA PRO A 36 15.91 7.69 -28.35
C PRO A 36 16.61 7.56 -26.99
N ALA A 37 17.92 7.33 -27.01
CA ALA A 37 18.75 7.20 -25.80
C ALA A 37 18.59 8.40 -24.84
N ALA A 38 18.46 9.61 -25.40
CA ALA A 38 18.28 10.86 -24.64
C ALA A 38 17.02 10.88 -23.76
N SER A 39 16.05 10.00 -24.02
CA SER A 39 14.82 9.92 -23.23
C SER A 39 14.96 9.13 -21.92
N PHE A 40 16.12 8.52 -21.64
CA PHE A 40 16.37 7.67 -20.48
C PHE A 40 17.35 8.32 -19.49
N LEU A 41 17.15 8.09 -18.18
CA LEU A 41 18.09 8.57 -17.14
C LEU A 41 19.37 7.75 -17.10
N VAL A 42 19.26 6.44 -17.37
CA VAL A 42 20.39 5.51 -17.35
C VAL A 42 20.55 4.96 -18.75
N VAL A 43 21.69 5.27 -19.37
CA VAL A 43 22.15 4.71 -20.63
C VAL A 43 23.49 4.08 -20.32
N GLY A 44 23.56 2.75 -20.29
CA GLY A 44 24.80 2.04 -20.03
C GLY A 44 25.71 2.05 -21.26
N ASP A 45 25.33 1.26 -22.27
CA ASP A 45 25.97 1.21 -23.58
C ASP A 45 25.02 1.86 -24.62
N PRO A 46 25.41 2.99 -25.23
CA PRO A 46 24.61 3.68 -26.24
C PRO A 46 24.30 2.84 -27.48
N GLU A 47 25.02 1.74 -27.73
CA GLU A 47 24.76 0.85 -28.87
C GLU A 47 23.87 -0.35 -28.49
N LYS A 48 23.59 -0.55 -27.19
CA LYS A 48 22.75 -1.64 -26.67
C LYS A 48 21.52 -1.11 -25.94
N VAL A 49 20.38 -1.05 -26.65
CA VAL A 49 19.08 -0.59 -26.13
C VAL A 49 18.59 -1.35 -24.88
N THR A 50 19.06 -2.58 -24.66
CA THR A 50 18.75 -3.37 -23.45
C THR A 50 19.32 -2.74 -22.18
N THR A 51 20.40 -1.96 -22.29
CA THR A 51 21.06 -1.28 -21.16
C THR A 51 20.40 0.03 -20.76
N TRP A 52 19.41 0.51 -21.53
CA TRP A 52 18.75 1.79 -21.27
C TRP A 52 17.59 1.60 -20.29
N ALA A 53 17.56 2.38 -19.21
CA ALA A 53 16.58 2.24 -18.15
C ALA A 53 16.06 3.60 -17.68
N LEU A 54 14.86 3.56 -17.08
CA LEU A 54 14.18 4.72 -16.48
C LEU A 54 13.88 5.82 -17.52
N PRO A 55 12.87 5.63 -18.37
CA PRO A 55 12.43 6.67 -19.30
C PRO A 55 11.89 7.87 -18.51
N VAL A 56 12.24 9.08 -18.91
CA VAL A 56 11.81 10.35 -18.27
C VAL A 56 11.36 11.42 -19.25
N ARG A 57 11.70 11.28 -20.54
CA ARG A 57 11.24 12.18 -21.61
C ARG A 57 10.37 11.44 -22.62
N ASN A 58 9.63 12.21 -23.41
CA ASN A 58 8.93 11.78 -24.61
C ASN A 58 9.90 11.65 -25.80
N ALA A 59 9.37 11.22 -26.95
CA ALA A 59 10.15 11.07 -28.20
C ALA A 59 10.63 12.41 -28.77
N ASP A 60 9.91 13.50 -28.48
CA ASP A 60 10.25 14.89 -28.83
C ASP A 60 11.28 15.52 -27.87
N GLY A 61 11.78 14.75 -26.89
CA GLY A 61 12.70 15.24 -25.86
C GLY A 61 12.04 16.04 -24.74
N SER A 62 10.72 16.29 -24.79
CA SER A 62 10.01 16.98 -23.70
C SER A 62 9.99 16.12 -22.43
N PRO A 63 10.21 16.68 -21.24
CA PRO A 63 10.06 15.93 -20.00
C PRO A 63 8.63 15.44 -19.76
N ASP A 64 8.47 14.18 -19.36
CA ASP A 64 7.17 13.59 -19.00
C ASP A 64 7.11 13.41 -17.47
N THR A 65 6.29 14.22 -16.81
CA THR A 65 6.14 14.20 -15.34
C THR A 65 5.73 12.83 -14.80
N ARG A 66 4.87 12.10 -15.52
CA ARG A 66 4.39 10.78 -15.10
C ARG A 66 5.55 9.78 -15.14
N ARG A 67 6.40 9.86 -16.16
CA ARG A 67 7.61 9.05 -16.31
C ARG A 67 8.68 9.41 -15.29
N MET A 68 8.87 10.69 -15.01
CA MET A 68 9.74 11.16 -13.92
C MET A 68 9.31 10.61 -12.56
N GLY A 69 8.00 10.61 -12.26
CA GLY A 69 7.46 10.02 -11.04
C GLY A 69 7.65 8.49 -10.99
N ALA A 70 7.45 7.79 -12.10
CA ALA A 70 7.72 6.36 -12.19
C ALA A 70 9.21 6.02 -12.00
N ALA A 71 10.10 6.83 -12.58
CA ALA A 71 11.54 6.69 -12.40
C ALA A 71 11.96 6.97 -10.95
N TRP A 72 11.37 7.98 -10.31
CA TRP A 72 11.60 8.28 -8.89
C TRP A 72 11.20 7.11 -7.99
N ALA A 73 10.02 6.53 -8.22
CA ALA A 73 9.53 5.37 -7.48
C ALA A 73 10.45 4.15 -7.70
N ALA A 74 10.85 3.85 -8.94
CA ALA A 74 11.75 2.75 -9.24
C ALA A 74 13.12 2.89 -8.57
N LEU A 75 13.64 4.11 -8.42
CA LEU A 75 14.92 4.38 -7.74
C LEU A 75 14.85 4.22 -6.21
N HIS A 76 13.67 4.35 -5.59
CA HIS A 76 13.52 4.30 -4.13
C HIS A 76 12.82 3.02 -3.66
N GLY A 77 11.48 3.02 -3.63
CA GLY A 77 10.64 1.97 -3.05
C GLY A 77 10.08 0.95 -4.05
N GLY A 78 10.36 1.10 -5.34
CA GLY A 78 9.85 0.27 -6.43
C GLY A 78 8.63 0.88 -7.13
N TYR A 79 8.54 0.65 -8.44
CA TYR A 79 7.42 1.02 -9.30
C TYR A 79 6.79 -0.25 -9.87
N ARG A 80 5.52 -0.52 -9.56
CA ARG A 80 4.80 -1.73 -9.99
C ARG A 80 5.55 -3.03 -9.62
N GLY A 81 6.05 -3.11 -8.39
CA GLY A 81 6.83 -4.25 -7.90
C GLY A 81 8.29 -4.30 -8.38
N ASN A 82 8.69 -3.44 -9.32
CA ASN A 82 10.04 -3.43 -9.89
C ASN A 82 10.89 -2.30 -9.31
N LYS A 83 12.08 -2.62 -8.80
CA LYS A 83 13.05 -1.67 -8.28
C LYS A 83 14.26 -1.60 -9.20
N TYR A 84 14.80 -0.41 -9.39
CA TYR A 84 16.03 -0.23 -10.15
C TYR A 84 17.24 -0.44 -9.23
N GLU A 85 17.98 -1.51 -9.50
CA GLU A 85 19.22 -1.88 -8.79
C GLU A 85 20.45 -1.88 -9.71
N GLY A 86 20.31 -1.38 -10.94
CA GLY A 86 21.40 -1.29 -11.90
C GLY A 86 22.48 -0.26 -11.52
N LYS A 87 23.64 -0.34 -12.19
CA LYS A 87 24.74 0.63 -12.03
C LYS A 87 24.27 2.07 -12.32
N GLY A 88 24.91 3.06 -11.70
CA GLY A 88 24.61 4.49 -11.93
C GLY A 88 23.38 5.04 -11.20
N LYS A 89 22.84 4.32 -10.19
CA LYS A 89 21.66 4.73 -9.41
C LYS A 89 21.77 6.12 -8.78
N SER A 90 22.90 6.43 -8.12
CA SER A 90 23.13 7.74 -7.49
C SER A 90 23.16 8.88 -8.52
N GLN A 91 23.80 8.66 -9.66
CA GLN A 91 23.85 9.60 -10.79
C GLN A 91 22.46 9.82 -11.41
N ALA A 92 21.65 8.77 -11.50
CA ALA A 92 20.27 8.86 -11.99
C ALA A 92 19.39 9.70 -11.05
N ILE A 93 19.54 9.54 -9.73
CA ILE A 93 18.84 10.36 -8.72
C ILE A 93 19.25 11.83 -8.87
N ALA A 94 20.55 12.13 -9.00
CA ALA A 94 21.04 13.50 -9.18
C ALA A 94 20.50 14.17 -10.45
N LYS A 95 20.54 13.46 -11.59
CA LYS A 95 19.96 13.94 -12.86
C LYS A 95 18.46 14.19 -12.75
N LEU A 96 17.74 13.30 -12.08
CA LEU A 96 16.30 13.43 -11.90
C LEU A 96 15.95 14.63 -10.99
N ARG A 97 16.69 14.86 -9.90
CA ARG A 97 16.53 16.05 -9.05
C ARG A 97 16.72 17.34 -9.86
N LYS A 98 17.76 17.41 -10.70
CA LYS A 98 18.01 18.57 -11.58
C LYS A 98 16.83 18.81 -12.53
N MET A 99 16.26 17.76 -13.13
CA MET A 99 15.08 17.89 -13.99
C MET A 99 13.82 18.40 -13.26
N TYR A 100 13.63 18.02 -11.99
CA TYR A 100 12.55 18.58 -11.15
C TYR A 100 12.77 20.08 -10.90
N THR A 101 14.00 20.48 -10.57
CA THR A 101 14.37 21.89 -10.37
C THR A 101 14.21 22.71 -11.65
N GLU A 102 14.64 22.21 -12.81
CA GLU A 102 14.46 22.86 -14.12
C GLU A 102 12.98 23.07 -14.49
N GLN A 103 12.08 22.24 -13.97
CA GLN A 103 10.63 22.38 -14.17
C GLN A 103 9.95 23.24 -13.11
N GLY A 104 10.68 23.83 -12.17
CA GLY A 104 10.10 24.57 -11.04
C GLY A 104 9.26 23.68 -10.12
N ARG A 105 9.53 22.37 -10.06
CA ARG A 105 8.77 21.39 -9.30
C ARG A 105 9.56 20.89 -8.09
N THR A 106 8.86 20.61 -7.00
CA THR A 106 9.44 19.96 -5.83
C THR A 106 9.61 18.45 -6.09
N VAL A 107 10.71 17.91 -5.59
CA VAL A 107 11.01 16.47 -5.70
C VAL A 107 10.04 15.69 -4.81
N PRO A 108 9.45 14.58 -5.28
CA PRO A 108 8.53 13.77 -4.47
C PRO A 108 9.20 13.25 -3.19
N SER A 109 8.55 13.39 -2.04
CA SER A 109 9.04 12.87 -0.75
C SER A 109 9.19 11.34 -0.79
N VAL A 110 10.27 10.83 -0.16
CA VAL A 110 10.58 9.37 -0.08
C VAL A 110 9.50 8.61 0.72
N THR A 111 8.58 9.29 1.38
CA THR A 111 7.47 8.69 2.14
C THR A 111 6.12 8.70 1.42
N GLN A 112 6.06 8.97 0.12
CA GLN A 112 4.79 8.92 -0.64
C GLN A 112 4.74 7.71 -1.58
N LYS A 113 3.87 6.74 -1.23
CA LYS A 113 3.26 5.85 -2.22
C LYS A 113 2.55 6.75 -3.24
N ALA A 114 2.95 6.66 -4.50
CA ALA A 114 2.41 7.46 -5.59
C ALA A 114 0.90 7.23 -5.71
N GLY A 115 0.11 8.24 -5.32
CA GLY A 115 -1.35 8.18 -5.38
C GLY A 115 -2.05 9.27 -4.56
N SER A 116 -1.69 10.54 -4.72
CA SER A 116 -2.60 11.63 -4.34
C SER A 116 -2.35 12.85 -5.24
N ALA A 117 -3.05 12.88 -6.38
CA ALA A 117 -3.35 14.16 -7.02
C ALA A 117 -4.53 14.77 -6.25
N THR A 118 -4.22 15.56 -5.22
CA THR A 118 -5.15 16.55 -4.69
C THR A 118 -4.47 17.90 -4.83
N ASN A 119 -5.02 18.72 -5.73
CA ASN A 119 -4.69 20.13 -5.87
C ASN A 119 -4.84 20.81 -4.51
N TYR A 120 -3.74 21.36 -3.98
CA TYR A 120 -3.81 22.50 -3.08
C TYR A 120 -2.94 23.59 -3.67
N ASN A 121 -3.65 24.60 -4.17
CA ASN A 121 -3.12 25.89 -4.57
C ASN A 121 -2.58 26.58 -3.30
N TRP A 122 -1.30 26.96 -3.29
CA TRP A 122 -0.81 28.03 -2.43
C TRP A 122 0.29 28.79 -3.17
N ALA A 123 -0.14 29.76 -3.98
CA ALA A 123 0.74 30.81 -4.47
C ALA A 123 0.74 31.96 -3.45
N ALA A 124 1.94 32.50 -3.24
CA ALA A 124 2.26 33.85 -2.79
C ALA A 124 1.73 34.35 -1.42
N GLY A 125 2.66 34.52 -0.48
CA GLY A 125 2.46 35.26 0.77
C GLY A 125 3.46 34.79 1.83
N GLY A 126 4.40 35.66 2.20
CA GLY A 126 5.58 35.34 3.01
C GLY A 126 5.32 34.71 4.39
N GLY A 127 6.30 33.92 4.83
CA GLY A 127 6.35 33.27 6.14
C GLY A 127 6.29 31.74 6.05
N GLU A 128 7.45 31.08 6.12
CA GLU A 128 7.54 29.61 6.12
C GLU A 128 6.90 29.05 7.42
N LYS A 129 5.70 28.47 7.32
CA LYS A 129 4.98 27.85 8.43
C LYS A 129 5.58 26.49 8.76
N ILE A 130 5.86 26.27 10.04
CA ILE A 130 6.18 24.94 10.59
C ILE A 130 4.93 24.44 11.32
N GLY A 131 4.73 23.12 11.35
CA GLY A 131 3.60 22.49 12.03
C GLY A 131 3.39 23.06 13.44
N GLY A 132 2.14 23.40 13.78
CA GLY A 132 1.79 24.01 15.06
C GLY A 132 1.54 25.52 15.06
N GLY A 133 1.63 26.21 13.92
CA GLY A 133 1.27 27.65 13.83
C GLY A 133 2.35 28.62 14.32
N LEU A 134 3.62 28.28 14.12
CA LEU A 134 4.78 29.07 14.52
C LEU A 134 5.54 29.61 13.28
N SER A 135 6.00 30.86 13.35
CA SER A 135 6.86 31.51 12.35
C SER A 135 8.11 32.12 12.99
N ARG A 136 9.08 32.51 12.14
CA ARG A 136 10.36 33.12 12.54
C ARG A 136 10.37 34.60 12.13
N ALA A 137 10.79 35.49 13.03
CA ALA A 137 11.11 36.89 12.71
C ALA A 137 12.57 37.03 12.24
N ASP A 138 12.88 38.14 11.58
CA ASP A 138 14.20 38.40 10.97
C ASP A 138 15.35 38.47 11.99
N ASP A 139 15.04 38.67 13.27
CA ASP A 139 16.00 38.66 14.39
C ASP A 139 16.33 37.24 14.92
N GLY A 140 15.74 36.20 14.32
CA GLY A 140 15.96 34.81 14.73
C GLY A 140 15.07 34.34 15.87
N LYS A 141 14.19 35.17 16.43
CA LYS A 141 13.19 34.77 17.43
C LYS A 141 11.92 34.24 16.77
N PHE A 142 11.21 33.37 17.46
CA PHE A 142 9.91 32.86 16.99
C PHE A 142 8.80 33.84 17.37
N THR A 143 7.84 34.02 16.47
CA THR A 143 6.64 34.84 16.69
C THR A 143 5.37 34.03 16.41
N SER A 144 4.28 34.39 17.09
CA SER A 144 2.96 33.81 16.84
C SER A 144 2.31 34.47 15.63
N VAL A 145 1.85 33.68 14.65
CA VAL A 145 1.03 34.21 13.54
C VAL A 145 -0.41 34.35 14.06
N GLY A 146 -0.86 35.58 14.24
CA GLY A 146 -2.27 35.89 14.48
C GLY A 146 -3.11 35.51 13.25
N GLY A 147 -3.97 34.51 13.38
CA GLY A 147 -4.95 34.13 12.38
C GLY A 147 -6.21 33.65 13.10
N GLY A 148 -7.25 34.50 13.06
CA GLY A 148 -8.48 34.31 13.81
C GLY A 148 -9.29 33.08 13.41
N GLY A 149 -10.16 32.66 14.34
CA GLY A 149 -11.35 31.87 14.02
C GLY A 149 -11.24 30.35 14.13
N ALA A 150 -10.67 29.80 15.21
CA ALA A 150 -11.02 28.44 15.66
C ALA A 150 -10.80 28.29 17.17
N LYS A 151 -11.79 27.74 17.88
CA LYS A 151 -11.74 27.49 19.33
C LYS A 151 -10.50 26.67 19.73
N PRO A 152 -9.89 26.94 20.90
CA PRO A 152 -8.63 26.31 21.30
C PRO A 152 -8.83 24.82 21.64
N GLN A 153 -8.04 23.96 20.99
CA GLN A 153 -7.65 22.68 21.60
C GLN A 153 -6.77 23.01 22.82
N SER A 154 -7.00 22.33 23.94
CA SER A 154 -6.44 22.56 25.28
C SER A 154 -4.93 22.30 25.41
N GLY A 155 -4.11 22.90 24.54
CA GLY A 155 -2.65 22.80 24.56
C GLY A 155 -1.97 24.15 24.79
N ALA A 156 -0.69 24.13 25.13
CA ALA A 156 0.11 25.34 25.35
C ALA A 156 0.09 26.26 24.12
N SER A 157 0.10 27.56 24.38
CA SER A 157 0.18 28.59 23.34
C SER A 157 1.49 28.47 22.56
N SER A 158 1.49 29.01 21.34
CA SER A 158 2.69 29.06 20.49
C SER A 158 3.88 29.71 21.20
N ALA A 159 3.64 30.76 22.00
CA ALA A 159 4.69 31.43 22.78
C ALA A 159 5.27 30.51 23.87
N GLU A 160 4.43 29.76 24.58
CA GLU A 160 4.87 28.81 25.61
C GLU A 160 5.66 27.64 25.03
N MET A 161 5.28 27.16 23.85
CA MET A 161 6.00 26.11 23.12
C MET A 161 7.40 26.57 22.70
N VAL A 162 7.52 27.80 22.22
CA VAL A 162 8.80 28.42 21.86
C VAL A 162 9.69 28.57 23.09
N ALA A 163 9.15 29.08 24.19
CA ALA A 163 9.87 29.21 25.44
C ALA A 163 10.38 27.85 25.92
N ALA A 164 9.52 26.83 25.94
CA ALA A 164 9.89 25.47 26.35
C ALA A 164 10.99 24.84 25.47
N LEU A 165 10.95 25.04 24.15
CA LEU A 165 11.97 24.56 23.23
C LEU A 165 13.30 25.30 23.41
N SER A 166 13.23 26.60 23.68
CA SER A 166 14.41 27.39 23.99
C SER A 166 15.04 26.99 25.32
N ASP A 167 14.24 26.68 26.34
CA ASP A 167 14.69 26.22 27.67
C ASP A 167 15.50 24.92 27.59
N VAL A 168 15.16 24.04 26.63
CA VAL A 168 15.91 22.79 26.40
C VAL A 168 17.03 22.95 25.37
N GLY A 169 17.26 24.15 24.84
CA GLY A 169 18.34 24.45 23.88
C GLY A 169 18.11 23.89 22.47
N MET A 170 16.87 23.55 22.10
CA MET A 170 16.53 23.11 20.75
C MET A 170 16.30 24.30 19.83
N THR A 171 16.86 24.20 18.62
CA THR A 171 16.65 25.16 17.53
C THR A 171 15.70 24.58 16.46
N LYS A 172 15.23 25.41 15.53
CA LYS A 172 14.46 24.93 14.35
C LYS A 172 15.21 23.85 13.57
N SER A 173 16.51 24.04 13.34
CA SER A 173 17.33 23.06 12.63
C SER A 173 17.42 21.72 13.37
N ASP A 174 17.45 21.74 14.70
CA ASP A 174 17.46 20.51 15.51
C ASP A 174 16.13 19.77 15.44
N LEU A 175 15.01 20.51 15.37
CA LEU A 175 13.67 19.96 15.21
C LEU A 175 13.49 19.32 13.83
N THR A 176 13.89 20.02 12.78
CA THR A 176 13.87 19.49 11.40
C THR A 176 14.76 18.26 11.28
N ALA A 177 15.95 18.28 11.88
CA ALA A 177 16.83 17.13 11.92
C ALA A 177 16.19 15.93 12.64
N LEU A 178 15.58 16.15 13.80
CA LEU A 178 14.90 15.10 14.56
C LEU A 178 13.71 14.52 13.78
N GLU A 179 12.94 15.34 13.08
CA GLU A 179 11.83 14.91 12.23
C GLU A 179 12.31 14.11 11.01
N ASN A 180 13.39 14.55 10.35
CA ASN A 180 14.00 13.84 9.23
C ASN A 180 14.50 12.45 9.66
N LEU A 181 15.11 12.34 10.85
CA LEU A 181 15.54 11.04 11.39
C LEU A 181 14.36 10.10 11.67
N GLN A 182 13.24 10.63 12.17
CA GLN A 182 12.03 9.81 12.38
C GLN A 182 11.40 9.32 11.08
N LYS A 183 11.55 10.09 10.00
CA LYS A 183 11.07 9.72 8.66
C LYS A 183 12.03 8.81 7.89
N GLY A 184 13.20 8.50 8.47
CA GLY A 184 14.23 7.68 7.83
C GLY A 184 15.12 8.44 6.83
N ASN A 185 15.07 9.78 6.83
CA ASN A 185 15.84 10.65 5.96
C ASN A 185 17.13 11.11 6.66
N ALA A 186 17.96 10.17 7.13
CA ALA A 186 19.18 10.51 7.88
C ALA A 186 20.20 11.30 7.03
N ASP A 187 20.21 11.08 5.71
CA ASP A 187 21.10 11.78 4.77
C ASP A 187 20.81 13.28 4.67
N ASP A 188 19.61 13.73 5.06
CA ASP A 188 19.19 15.14 5.06
C ASP A 188 19.51 15.85 6.38
N VAL A 189 20.28 15.22 7.27
CA VAL A 189 20.66 15.78 8.58
C VAL A 189 22.13 16.18 8.59
N SER A 190 22.39 17.45 8.89
CA SER A 190 23.76 17.94 8.96
C SER A 190 24.54 17.26 10.09
N PRO A 191 25.85 16.98 9.92
CA PRO A 191 26.68 16.38 10.97
C PRO A 191 26.67 17.18 12.28
N THR A 192 26.55 18.51 12.20
CA THR A 192 26.45 19.40 13.34
C THR A 192 25.15 19.20 14.12
N ALA A 193 24.01 19.11 13.42
CA ALA A 193 22.72 18.84 14.06
C ALA A 193 22.67 17.42 14.66
N MET A 194 23.24 16.44 13.95
CA MET A 194 23.36 15.05 14.45
C MET A 194 24.13 14.99 15.77
N LYS A 195 25.34 15.59 15.82
CA LYS A 195 26.16 15.64 17.04
C LYS A 195 25.46 16.35 18.19
N LYS A 196 24.72 17.43 17.89
CA LYS A 196 23.97 18.17 18.91
C LYS A 196 22.83 17.32 19.47
N LEU A 197 22.02 16.68 18.61
CA LEU A 197 20.94 15.79 19.04
C LEU A 197 21.45 14.57 19.82
N GLN A 198 22.64 14.05 19.48
CA GLN A 198 23.33 13.01 20.25
C GLN A 198 23.72 13.51 21.64
N LYS A 199 24.34 14.70 21.74
CA LYS A 199 24.70 15.33 23.02
C LYS A 199 23.47 15.57 23.90
N MET A 200 22.31 15.83 23.30
CA MET A 200 21.04 16.01 24.00
C MET A 200 20.35 14.69 24.37
N GLY A 201 20.87 13.54 23.90
CA GLY A 201 20.30 12.22 24.17
C GLY A 201 19.03 11.90 23.38
N PHE A 202 18.71 12.68 22.34
CA PHE A 202 17.56 12.43 21.45
C PHE A 202 17.88 11.46 20.32
N VAL A 203 19.17 11.28 20.03
CA VAL A 203 19.68 10.36 19.00
C VAL A 203 20.85 9.58 19.61
N ASP A 204 20.97 8.29 19.28
CA ASP A 204 22.09 7.46 19.73
C ASP A 204 23.34 7.61 18.84
N GLU A 205 24.44 6.97 19.23
CA GLU A 205 25.70 7.01 18.48
C GLU A 205 25.57 6.46 17.05
N LYS A 206 24.54 5.63 16.79
CA LYS A 206 24.26 5.03 15.48
C LYS A 206 23.31 5.88 14.63
N GLY A 207 22.91 7.06 15.10
CA GLY A 207 22.00 7.95 14.39
C GLY A 207 20.52 7.57 14.52
N SER A 208 20.16 6.64 15.41
CA SER A 208 18.78 6.22 15.64
C SER A 208 18.11 7.09 16.71
N VAL A 209 16.84 7.45 16.50
CA VAL A 209 16.08 8.28 17.44
C VAL A 209 15.76 7.49 18.71
N THR A 210 16.20 8.01 19.86
CA THR A 210 16.04 7.37 21.17
C THR A 210 14.60 7.48 21.69
N THR A 211 14.31 6.84 22.83
CA THR A 211 13.04 7.01 23.55
C THR A 211 12.76 8.48 23.89
N ASN A 212 13.80 9.22 24.30
CA ASN A 212 13.68 10.65 24.61
C ASN A 212 13.41 11.47 23.35
N GLY A 213 14.06 11.15 22.22
CA GLY A 213 13.78 11.81 20.94
C GLY A 213 12.34 11.60 20.48
N LYS A 214 11.80 10.39 20.65
CA LYS A 214 10.38 10.08 20.37
C LYS A 214 9.42 10.76 21.35
N ALA A 215 9.82 10.93 22.61
CA ALA A 215 9.04 11.66 23.60
C ALA A 215 8.98 13.16 23.27
N MET A 216 10.11 13.76 22.86
CA MET A 216 10.19 15.16 22.43
C MET A 216 9.25 15.44 21.26
N SER A 217 9.28 14.62 20.20
CA SER A 217 8.39 14.81 19.05
C SER A 217 6.91 14.64 19.39
N ARG A 218 6.58 13.76 20.34
CA ARG A 218 5.19 13.62 20.83
C ARG A 218 4.74 14.84 21.63
N ALA A 219 5.58 15.35 22.52
CA ALA A 219 5.30 16.56 23.30
C ALA A 219 5.07 17.78 22.39
N ILE A 220 5.87 17.93 21.34
CA ILE A 220 5.70 18.98 20.33
C ILE A 220 4.37 18.82 19.58
N LYS A 221 4.06 17.61 19.11
CA LYS A 221 2.82 17.33 18.37
C LYS A 221 1.57 17.62 19.22
N ASN A 222 1.63 17.33 20.52
CA ASN A 222 0.53 17.52 21.45
C ASN A 222 0.47 18.93 22.05
N ARG A 223 1.41 19.82 21.69
CA ARG A 223 1.56 21.15 22.30
C ARG A 223 1.68 21.11 23.83
N ASP A 224 2.49 20.18 24.32
CA ASP A 224 2.73 19.96 25.75
C ASP A 224 4.07 20.59 26.16
N ALA A 225 4.01 21.87 26.58
CA ALA A 225 5.20 22.63 26.96
C ALA A 225 5.86 22.10 28.24
N GLU A 226 5.09 21.50 29.16
CA GLU A 226 5.62 20.93 30.39
C GLU A 226 6.41 19.65 30.10
N ALA A 227 5.86 18.77 29.25
CA ALA A 227 6.58 17.58 28.80
C ALA A 227 7.87 17.91 28.03
N ILE A 228 7.90 19.01 27.26
CA ILE A 228 9.14 19.49 26.63
C ILE A 228 10.16 19.88 27.70
N ARG A 229 9.77 20.70 28.70
CA ARG A 229 10.67 21.14 29.77
C ARG A 229 11.15 19.99 30.66
N ALA A 230 10.36 18.92 30.80
CA ALA A 230 10.74 17.73 31.53
C ALA A 230 11.85 16.91 30.81
N LEU A 231 12.01 17.07 29.50
CA LEU A 231 13.00 16.36 28.68
C LEU A 231 14.38 17.03 28.62
N LYS A 232 14.78 17.74 29.68
CA LYS A 232 16.07 18.45 29.74
C LYS A 232 17.24 17.53 29.37
N PRO A 233 18.17 17.99 28.51
CA PRO A 233 19.33 17.20 28.13
C PRO A 233 20.14 16.88 29.38
N ALA A 234 20.47 15.60 29.57
CA ALA A 234 21.32 15.17 30.67
C ALA A 234 22.68 15.91 30.55
N LYS A 235 23.13 16.55 31.64
CA LYS A 235 24.51 17.07 31.70
C LYS A 235 25.46 15.91 31.39
N PRO A 236 26.52 16.11 30.59
CA PRO A 236 27.50 15.07 30.31
C PRO A 236 28.20 14.69 31.62
N GLY A 237 27.72 13.62 32.26
CA GLY A 237 28.31 13.07 33.45
C GLY A 237 29.62 12.38 33.09
N LYS A 238 30.71 12.83 33.72
CA LYS A 238 31.99 12.11 33.81
C LYS A 238 31.73 10.63 34.06
N GLY A 239 32.43 9.78 33.30
CA GLY A 239 32.40 8.33 33.45
C GLY A 239 32.67 7.92 34.89
N GLY A 240 31.64 7.39 35.55
CA GLY A 240 31.76 6.66 36.80
C GLY A 240 31.73 5.17 36.48
N GLY A 241 32.90 4.52 36.57
CA GLY A 241 33.02 3.08 36.62
C GLY A 241 32.32 2.58 37.89
N GLY A 242 31.07 2.13 37.75
CA GLY A 242 30.36 1.36 38.75
C GLY A 242 29.96 0.05 38.11
N GLY A 243 30.47 -1.06 38.64
CA GLY A 243 30.17 -2.41 38.17
C GLY A 243 28.68 -2.60 37.99
N LYS A 244 28.23 -2.69 36.74
CA LYS A 244 26.85 -3.03 36.42
C LYS A 244 26.69 -4.53 36.65
N ALA A 245 25.81 -4.88 37.57
CA ALA A 245 25.14 -6.18 37.55
C ALA A 245 24.73 -6.50 36.10
N PRO A 246 24.87 -7.75 35.65
CA PRO A 246 24.63 -8.12 34.26
C PRO A 246 23.25 -7.64 33.83
N LYS A 247 23.19 -6.88 32.72
CA LYS A 247 21.92 -6.44 32.16
C LYS A 247 21.10 -7.70 31.84
N PRO A 248 19.81 -7.75 32.23
CA PRO A 248 18.97 -8.89 31.94
C PRO A 248 18.95 -9.13 30.43
N SER A 249 19.16 -10.39 30.06
CA SER A 249 19.03 -10.90 28.70
C SER A 249 17.63 -10.62 28.16
N LYS A 250 17.50 -10.61 26.84
CA LYS A 250 16.22 -10.42 26.15
C LYS A 250 15.15 -11.43 26.62
N GLY A 251 15.55 -12.66 26.94
CA GLY A 251 14.66 -13.69 27.47
C GLY A 251 14.17 -13.40 28.88
N GLU A 252 15.01 -12.83 29.74
CA GLU A 252 14.64 -12.42 31.10
C GLU A 252 13.66 -11.25 31.09
N ILE A 253 13.87 -10.27 30.20
CA ILE A 253 12.93 -9.15 30.01
C ILE A 253 11.57 -9.66 29.51
N GLU A 254 11.56 -10.59 28.55
CA GLU A 254 10.32 -11.19 28.04
C GLU A 254 9.59 -11.98 29.15
N ALA A 255 10.31 -12.75 29.96
CA ALA A 255 9.73 -13.50 31.07
C ALA A 255 9.14 -12.56 32.15
N GLN A 256 9.81 -11.46 32.47
CA GLN A 256 9.29 -10.43 33.39
C GLN A 256 8.04 -9.76 32.83
N ASN A 257 8.04 -9.40 31.55
CA ASN A 257 6.88 -8.80 30.87
C ASN A 257 5.67 -9.74 30.88
N ILE A 258 5.89 -11.03 30.57
CA ILE A 258 4.83 -12.04 30.56
C ILE A 258 4.21 -12.14 31.96
N LYS A 259 5.02 -12.32 33.02
CA LYS A 259 4.52 -12.40 34.40
C LYS A 259 3.74 -11.15 34.81
N ALA A 260 4.26 -9.96 34.48
CA ALA A 260 3.63 -8.69 34.84
C ALA A 260 2.28 -8.48 34.15
N VAL A 261 2.16 -8.89 32.87
CA VAL A 261 0.89 -8.80 32.14
C VAL A 261 -0.09 -9.88 32.60
N GLN A 262 0.38 -11.11 32.84
CA GLN A 262 -0.45 -12.21 33.35
C GLN A 262 -1.15 -11.83 34.66
N ALA A 263 -0.40 -11.28 35.63
CA ALA A 263 -0.97 -10.81 36.89
C ALA A 263 -2.10 -9.78 36.69
N LYS A 264 -2.00 -8.94 35.66
CA LYS A 264 -3.00 -7.89 35.35
C LYS A 264 -4.23 -8.42 34.59
N ILE A 265 -4.16 -9.62 34.01
CA ILE A 265 -5.25 -10.22 33.23
C ILE A 265 -5.84 -11.49 33.85
N GLU A 266 -5.35 -11.94 35.02
CA GLU A 266 -5.74 -13.21 35.66
C GLU A 266 -7.25 -13.39 35.81
N GLY A 267 -7.99 -12.32 36.16
CA GLY A 267 -9.45 -12.35 36.28
C GLY A 267 -10.20 -12.44 34.94
N ARG A 268 -9.51 -12.35 33.80
CA ARG A 268 -10.09 -12.38 32.44
C ARG A 268 -9.60 -13.56 31.61
N VAL A 269 -8.35 -13.95 31.80
CA VAL A 269 -7.71 -15.12 31.20
C VAL A 269 -6.88 -15.81 32.29
N PRO A 270 -7.16 -17.08 32.61
CA PRO A 270 -6.37 -17.83 33.57
C PRO A 270 -4.87 -17.83 33.21
N SER A 271 -4.00 -17.77 34.20
CA SER A 271 -2.54 -17.88 34.00
C SER A 271 -2.16 -19.15 33.25
N SER A 272 -2.89 -20.25 33.45
CA SER A 272 -2.71 -21.51 32.72
C SER A 272 -2.96 -21.37 31.20
N ALA A 273 -4.02 -20.66 30.81
CA ALA A 273 -4.38 -20.44 29.41
C ALA A 273 -3.42 -19.47 28.72
N SER A 274 -3.04 -18.37 29.39
CA SER A 274 -2.06 -17.43 28.84
C SER A 274 -0.66 -18.05 28.73
N SER A 275 -0.25 -18.87 29.70
CA SER A 275 1.00 -19.63 29.66
C SER A 275 0.99 -20.69 28.56
N ALA A 276 -0.14 -21.37 28.35
CA ALA A 276 -0.31 -22.31 27.26
C ALA A 276 -0.17 -21.64 25.89
N LEU A 277 -0.71 -20.43 25.72
CA LEU A 277 -0.56 -19.66 24.49
C LEU A 277 0.90 -19.25 24.22
N VAL A 278 1.64 -18.89 25.27
CA VAL A 278 3.08 -18.61 25.17
C VAL A 278 3.87 -19.87 24.86
N GLY A 279 3.54 -21.00 25.50
CA GLY A 279 4.17 -22.30 25.25
C GLY A 279 3.93 -22.80 23.82
N PHE A 280 2.69 -22.70 23.35
CA PHE A 280 2.30 -23.01 21.98
C PHE A 280 3.10 -22.20 20.95
N SER A 281 3.37 -20.92 21.22
CA SER A 281 4.23 -20.09 20.35
C SER A 281 5.68 -20.57 20.27
N LYS A 282 6.18 -21.30 21.28
CA LYS A 282 7.58 -21.74 21.34
C LYS A 282 7.74 -23.15 20.78
N ASN A 283 6.84 -24.05 21.17
CA ASN A 283 7.01 -25.48 20.93
C ASN A 283 5.92 -26.08 20.02
N GLY A 284 4.91 -25.31 19.63
CA GLY A 284 3.81 -25.79 18.79
C GLY A 284 2.82 -26.75 19.47
N GLU A 285 3.12 -27.16 20.70
CA GLU A 285 2.30 -28.09 21.47
C GLU A 285 1.36 -27.36 22.44
N ILE A 286 0.15 -27.89 22.58
CA ILE A 286 -0.83 -27.45 23.57
C ILE A 286 -1.71 -28.63 23.98
N SER A 287 -2.00 -28.75 25.27
CA SER A 287 -2.92 -29.80 25.73
C SER A 287 -4.36 -29.50 25.29
N PRO A 288 -5.19 -30.52 25.01
CA PRO A 288 -6.59 -30.32 24.62
C PRO A 288 -7.39 -29.45 25.60
N GLY A 289 -7.16 -29.62 26.91
CA GLY A 289 -7.82 -28.82 27.95
C GLY A 289 -7.45 -27.32 27.90
N GLN A 290 -6.19 -27.00 27.64
CA GLN A 290 -5.74 -25.61 27.46
C GLN A 290 -6.24 -25.02 26.14
N ALA A 291 -6.26 -25.82 25.08
CA ALA A 291 -6.79 -25.41 23.78
C ALA A 291 -8.29 -25.08 23.87
N GLU A 292 -9.07 -25.88 24.60
CA GLU A 292 -10.49 -25.60 24.85
C GLU A 292 -10.72 -24.30 25.62
N GLN A 293 -9.89 -24.00 26.64
CA GLN A 293 -9.97 -22.72 27.35
C GLN A 293 -9.70 -21.53 26.41
N LEU A 294 -8.69 -21.64 25.54
CA LEU A 294 -8.36 -20.60 24.58
C LEU A 294 -9.39 -20.49 23.45
N LYS A 295 -10.05 -21.59 23.06
CA LYS A 295 -11.18 -21.59 22.12
C LYS A 295 -12.38 -20.84 22.70
N LYS A 296 -12.75 -21.10 23.96
CA LYS A 296 -13.85 -20.39 24.66
C LYS A 296 -13.60 -18.89 24.77
N LEU A 297 -12.34 -18.48 24.86
CA LEU A 297 -11.94 -17.07 24.88
C LEU A 297 -11.80 -16.44 23.49
N GLY A 298 -11.93 -17.23 22.41
CA GLY A 298 -11.73 -16.75 21.05
C GLY A 298 -10.28 -16.37 20.76
N LEU A 299 -9.32 -17.08 21.34
CA LEU A 299 -7.89 -16.85 21.14
C LEU A 299 -7.24 -17.96 20.29
N MET A 300 -7.89 -19.13 20.21
CA MET A 300 -7.49 -20.24 19.35
C MET A 300 -8.68 -20.80 18.58
N ARG A 301 -8.37 -21.47 17.46
CA ARG A 301 -9.32 -22.26 16.68
C ARG A 301 -8.71 -23.62 16.38
N GLU A 302 -9.57 -24.60 16.23
CA GLU A 302 -9.21 -25.93 15.74
C GLU A 302 -9.18 -25.92 14.22
N VAL A 303 -8.23 -26.66 13.66
CA VAL A 303 -8.09 -26.93 12.23
C VAL A 303 -7.78 -28.41 12.04
N ASP A 304 -7.97 -28.93 10.83
CA ASP A 304 -7.76 -30.35 10.55
C ASP A 304 -6.37 -30.81 11.02
N GLY A 305 -6.34 -31.62 12.08
CA GLY A 305 -5.12 -32.15 12.67
C GLY A 305 -4.39 -31.25 13.68
N GLY A 306 -4.97 -30.15 14.17
CA GLY A 306 -4.33 -29.35 15.21
C GLY A 306 -5.03 -28.05 15.60
N TYR A 307 -4.25 -27.13 16.17
CA TYR A 307 -4.75 -25.84 16.64
C TYR A 307 -3.99 -24.67 16.03
N LEU A 308 -4.67 -23.55 15.82
CA LEU A 308 -4.08 -22.30 15.36
C LEU A 308 -4.51 -21.13 16.25
N ALA A 309 -3.55 -20.26 16.57
CA ALA A 309 -3.82 -18.98 17.21
C ALA A 309 -4.60 -18.06 16.25
N THR A 310 -5.70 -17.50 16.74
CA THR A 310 -6.49 -16.54 15.97
C THR A 310 -5.82 -15.15 15.95
N PRO A 311 -6.28 -14.18 15.15
CA PRO A 311 -5.69 -12.84 15.15
C PRO A 311 -5.58 -12.21 16.55
N GLU A 312 -6.58 -12.42 17.40
CA GLU A 312 -6.66 -11.97 18.79
C GLU A 312 -5.72 -12.78 19.70
N GLY A 313 -5.59 -14.08 19.49
CA GLY A 313 -4.56 -14.89 20.15
C GLY A 313 -3.14 -14.41 19.84
N LYS A 314 -2.85 -14.10 18.57
CA LYS A 314 -1.58 -13.49 18.16
C LYS A 314 -1.37 -12.10 18.76
N LEU A 315 -2.43 -11.30 18.86
CA LEU A 315 -2.39 -9.99 19.47
C LEU A 315 -2.07 -10.08 20.96
N LEU A 316 -2.75 -10.98 21.70
CA LEU A 316 -2.47 -11.25 23.11
C LEU A 316 -1.04 -11.73 23.32
N LEU A 317 -0.56 -12.66 22.49
CA LEU A 317 0.82 -13.13 22.53
C LEU A 317 1.83 -11.97 22.35
N SER A 318 1.59 -11.07 21.39
CA SER A 318 2.45 -9.90 21.18
C SER A 318 2.43 -8.95 22.39
N ALA A 319 1.28 -8.81 23.05
CA ALA A 319 1.09 -7.95 24.21
C ALA A 319 1.79 -8.52 25.45
N LEU A 320 1.69 -9.84 25.66
CA LEU A 320 2.40 -10.58 26.71
C LEU A 320 3.92 -10.41 26.59
N LYS A 321 4.48 -10.61 25.39
CA LYS A 321 5.93 -10.44 25.15
C LYS A 321 6.38 -8.98 25.29
N GLY A 322 5.53 -8.05 24.89
CA GLY A 322 5.79 -6.61 24.90
C GLY A 322 5.54 -5.91 26.25
N GLY A 323 4.92 -6.58 27.23
CA GLY A 323 4.58 -5.97 28.53
C GLY A 323 3.36 -5.04 28.49
N ASP A 324 2.53 -5.10 27.45
CA ASP A 324 1.40 -4.18 27.24
C ASP A 324 0.07 -4.77 27.73
N ALA A 325 -0.29 -4.45 28.96
CA ALA A 325 -1.53 -4.94 29.57
C ALA A 325 -2.80 -4.35 28.92
N ALA A 326 -2.74 -3.15 28.35
CA ALA A 326 -3.91 -2.53 27.71
C ALA A 326 -4.25 -3.29 26.41
N LYS A 327 -3.23 -3.55 25.60
CA LYS A 327 -3.35 -4.34 24.37
C LYS A 327 -3.73 -5.79 24.63
N ALA A 328 -3.26 -6.38 25.74
CA ALA A 328 -3.68 -7.70 26.18
C ALA A 328 -5.19 -7.73 26.49
N ASN A 329 -5.70 -6.74 27.23
CA ASN A 329 -7.13 -6.62 27.53
C ASN A 329 -7.99 -6.43 26.27
N GLU A 330 -7.54 -5.60 25.34
CA GLU A 330 -8.21 -5.40 24.06
C GLU A 330 -8.33 -6.71 23.26
N ALA A 331 -7.25 -7.49 23.19
CA ALA A 331 -7.24 -8.78 22.51
C ALA A 331 -8.27 -9.76 23.12
N ILE A 332 -8.38 -9.79 24.45
CA ILE A 332 -9.32 -10.66 25.16
C ILE A 332 -10.77 -10.27 24.87
N LEU A 333 -11.07 -8.97 24.90
CA LEU A 333 -12.42 -8.46 24.61
C LEU A 333 -12.85 -8.82 23.18
N ARG A 334 -11.98 -8.57 22.20
CA ARG A 334 -12.23 -8.90 20.80
C ARG A 334 -12.43 -10.41 20.59
N GLY A 335 -11.65 -11.24 21.27
CA GLY A 335 -11.79 -12.70 21.24
C GLY A 335 -13.18 -13.15 21.71
N ARG A 336 -13.63 -12.63 22.85
CA ARG A 336 -14.97 -12.93 23.41
C ARG A 336 -16.10 -12.44 22.51
N GLU A 337 -16.00 -11.23 21.96
CA GLU A 337 -16.99 -10.71 21.02
C GLU A 337 -17.13 -11.59 19.78
N ARG A 338 -16.02 -12.12 19.27
CA ARG A 338 -16.08 -13.03 18.13
C ARG A 338 -16.78 -14.34 18.47
N VAL A 339 -16.48 -14.92 19.63
CA VAL A 339 -17.18 -16.15 20.08
C VAL A 339 -18.68 -15.89 20.21
N LYS A 340 -19.07 -14.75 20.80
CA LYS A 340 -20.48 -14.34 20.91
C LYS A 340 -21.14 -14.21 19.54
N LYS A 341 -20.52 -13.48 18.60
CA LYS A 341 -21.03 -13.32 17.22
C LYS A 341 -21.13 -14.65 16.48
N ASN A 342 -20.19 -15.58 16.70
CA ASN A 342 -20.23 -16.90 16.10
C ASN A 342 -21.37 -17.75 16.68
N ALA A 343 -21.59 -17.70 17.99
CA ALA A 343 -22.72 -18.38 18.64
C ALA A 343 -24.07 -17.81 18.17
N GLU A 344 -24.18 -16.48 18.04
CA GLU A 344 -25.38 -15.82 17.48
C GLU A 344 -25.66 -16.24 16.03
N ARG A 345 -24.61 -16.44 15.21
CA ARG A 345 -24.74 -16.97 13.85
C ARG A 345 -25.19 -18.43 13.82
N GLN A 346 -24.76 -19.25 14.79
CA GLN A 346 -25.15 -20.66 14.89
C GLN A 346 -26.57 -20.83 15.41
N ASN A 347 -27.03 -19.94 16.31
CA ASN A 347 -28.37 -19.98 16.91
C ASN A 347 -29.44 -19.23 16.09
N LYS A 348 -29.05 -18.50 15.03
CA LYS A 348 -30.03 -17.92 14.09
C LYS A 348 -30.78 -19.08 13.43
N PRO A 349 -32.13 -19.11 13.46
CA PRO A 349 -32.89 -20.18 12.83
C PRO A 349 -32.45 -20.29 11.38
N LYS A 350 -31.93 -21.46 11.00
CA LYS A 350 -31.69 -21.77 9.59
C LYS A 350 -33.05 -21.60 8.89
N PRO A 351 -33.14 -20.82 7.80
CA PRO A 351 -34.39 -20.70 7.07
C PRO A 351 -34.92 -22.11 6.75
N THR A 352 -36.16 -22.37 7.18
CA THR A 352 -36.81 -23.69 7.21
C THR A 352 -37.26 -24.19 5.84
N THR A 353 -36.99 -23.44 4.78
CA THR A 353 -36.99 -23.93 3.41
C THR A 353 -35.55 -23.92 2.93
N ARG A 354 -34.85 -25.03 3.16
CA ARG A 354 -33.72 -25.36 2.29
C ARG A 354 -34.39 -25.89 1.02
N PRO A 355 -34.48 -25.11 -0.09
CA PRO A 355 -34.88 -25.73 -1.34
C PRO A 355 -33.93 -26.91 -1.55
N ALA A 356 -34.47 -28.03 -2.01
CA ALA A 356 -33.70 -29.22 -2.37
C ALA A 356 -32.39 -28.80 -3.03
N LYS A 357 -31.26 -29.48 -2.75
CA LYS A 357 -29.96 -29.24 -3.41
C LYS A 357 -30.18 -29.18 -4.93
N LYS A 358 -30.48 -27.99 -5.44
CA LYS A 358 -30.57 -27.67 -6.85
C LYS A 358 -29.12 -27.36 -7.16
N GLU A 359 -28.47 -28.26 -7.88
CA GLU A 359 -27.10 -28.06 -8.28
C GLU A 359 -26.97 -26.64 -8.84
N LEU A 360 -26.00 -25.89 -8.30
CA LEU A 360 -25.67 -24.54 -8.75
C LEU A 360 -25.01 -24.68 -10.13
N HIS A 361 -25.84 -24.86 -11.15
CA HIS A 361 -25.42 -24.85 -12.55
C HIS A 361 -25.13 -23.38 -12.90
N GLY A 362 -23.85 -23.02 -13.04
CA GLY A 362 -23.52 -21.78 -13.75
C GLY A 362 -24.15 -21.85 -15.13
N ARG A 363 -24.84 -20.79 -15.52
CA ARG A 363 -25.46 -20.74 -16.83
C ARG A 363 -25.15 -19.40 -17.46
N VAL A 364 -24.17 -19.45 -18.37
CA VAL A 364 -24.14 -18.59 -19.55
C VAL A 364 -25.24 -19.07 -20.48
N TRP A 365 -26.14 -18.17 -20.88
CA TRP A 365 -27.21 -18.45 -21.82
C TRP A 365 -26.76 -18.04 -23.21
N VAL A 366 -27.13 -18.84 -24.20
CA VAL A 366 -27.07 -18.40 -25.60
C VAL A 366 -28.49 -18.08 -26.03
N VAL A 367 -28.72 -16.82 -26.37
CA VAL A 367 -29.99 -16.31 -26.88
C VAL A 367 -29.82 -15.92 -28.35
N THR A 368 -30.92 -15.87 -29.08
CA THR A 368 -30.93 -15.42 -30.47
C THR A 368 -31.51 -14.01 -30.52
N ASP A 369 -30.85 -13.10 -31.23
CA ASP A 369 -31.38 -11.75 -31.43
C ASP A 369 -32.42 -11.66 -32.55
N LYS A 370 -32.95 -10.45 -32.78
CA LYS A 370 -33.92 -10.17 -33.84
C LYS A 370 -33.41 -10.46 -35.26
N GLU A 371 -32.08 -10.52 -35.45
CA GLU A 371 -31.41 -10.80 -36.73
C GLU A 371 -31.09 -12.29 -36.88
N GLY A 372 -31.45 -13.12 -35.90
CA GLY A 372 -31.16 -14.55 -35.92
C GLY A 372 -29.74 -14.91 -35.44
N LYS A 373 -28.98 -13.94 -34.89
CA LYS A 373 -27.59 -14.16 -34.44
C LYS A 373 -27.51 -14.60 -32.98
N HIS A 374 -26.54 -15.46 -32.67
CA HIS A 374 -26.31 -15.91 -31.31
C HIS A 374 -25.63 -14.83 -30.45
N ARG A 375 -26.17 -14.63 -29.25
CA ARG A 375 -25.67 -13.72 -28.23
C ARG A 375 -25.52 -14.47 -26.91
N TRP A 376 -24.54 -14.10 -26.11
CA TRP A 376 -24.42 -14.63 -24.76
C TRP A 376 -25.13 -13.71 -23.77
N LEU A 377 -25.67 -14.28 -22.71
CA LEU A 377 -26.28 -13.57 -21.58
C LEU A 377 -25.87 -14.28 -20.29
N SER A 378 -25.34 -13.54 -19.31
CA SER A 378 -24.92 -14.12 -18.04
C SER A 378 -25.07 -13.13 -16.90
N ILE A 379 -25.23 -13.68 -15.70
CA ILE A 379 -24.79 -13.00 -14.48
C ILE A 379 -23.29 -13.25 -14.39
N SER A 380 -22.46 -12.21 -14.51
CA SER A 380 -21.00 -12.36 -14.56
C SER A 380 -20.31 -12.11 -13.20
N SER A 381 -20.96 -11.35 -12.32
CA SER A 381 -20.51 -11.08 -10.97
C SER A 381 -21.68 -10.67 -10.06
N ASN A 382 -21.42 -10.54 -8.76
CA ASN A 382 -22.35 -9.98 -7.79
C ASN A 382 -21.60 -9.48 -6.55
N SER A 383 -22.32 -8.83 -5.65
CA SER A 383 -21.77 -8.24 -4.43
C SER A 383 -21.90 -9.12 -3.19
N TYR A 384 -21.90 -10.44 -3.36
CA TYR A 384 -21.79 -11.40 -2.27
C TYR A 384 -20.34 -11.86 -2.09
N GLN A 385 -20.06 -12.49 -0.95
CA GLN A 385 -18.76 -13.09 -0.70
C GLN A 385 -18.56 -14.26 -1.67
N ASP A 386 -17.45 -14.24 -2.39
CA ASP A 386 -17.06 -15.31 -3.30
C ASP A 386 -16.46 -16.50 -2.53
N ARG A 387 -16.00 -17.52 -3.28
CA ARG A 387 -15.43 -18.73 -2.69
C ARG A 387 -14.07 -18.52 -2.02
N GLU A 388 -13.37 -17.45 -2.36
CA GLU A 388 -12.05 -17.10 -1.85
C GLU A 388 -12.15 -16.17 -0.63
N GLY A 389 -13.39 -15.76 -0.28
CA GLY A 389 -13.68 -14.93 0.87
C GLY A 389 -13.66 -13.44 0.54
N GLU A 390 -13.56 -13.07 -0.73
CA GLU A 390 -13.51 -11.68 -1.19
C GLU A 390 -14.90 -11.18 -1.61
N ILE A 391 -15.08 -9.86 -1.65
CA ILE A 391 -16.34 -9.21 -2.02
C ILE A 391 -16.04 -8.09 -3.00
N VAL A 392 -16.61 -8.14 -4.21
CA VAL A 392 -16.72 -6.94 -5.05
C VAL A 392 -17.95 -6.16 -4.60
N SER A 393 -17.75 -4.98 -3.99
CA SER A 393 -18.89 -4.21 -3.48
C SER A 393 -19.86 -3.79 -4.60
N GLN A 394 -21.14 -3.64 -4.26
CA GLN A 394 -22.16 -3.17 -5.21
C GLN A 394 -21.74 -1.86 -5.87
N LYS A 395 -21.21 -0.91 -5.08
CA LYS A 395 -20.70 0.37 -5.58
C LYS A 395 -19.56 0.22 -6.57
N ALA A 396 -18.70 -0.79 -6.41
CA ALA A 396 -17.62 -1.05 -7.36
C ALA A 396 -18.16 -1.57 -8.70
N LEU A 397 -19.19 -2.43 -8.65
CA LEU A 397 -19.88 -2.93 -9.84
C LEU A 397 -20.62 -1.80 -10.57
N GLU A 398 -21.39 -0.97 -9.85
CA GLU A 398 -22.10 0.19 -10.41
C GLU A 398 -21.15 1.14 -11.14
N LYS A 399 -20.01 1.47 -10.54
CA LYS A 399 -18.97 2.29 -11.17
C LYS A 399 -18.38 1.64 -12.43
N ALA A 400 -18.21 0.32 -12.44
CA ALA A 400 -17.73 -0.37 -13.64
C ALA A 400 -18.73 -0.29 -14.79
N VAL A 401 -20.03 -0.40 -14.48
CA VAL A 401 -21.11 -0.20 -15.45
C VAL A 401 -21.14 1.24 -15.96
N GLU A 402 -21.07 2.22 -15.07
CA GLU A 402 -21.05 3.65 -15.42
C GLU A 402 -19.87 4.02 -16.33
N ARG A 403 -18.71 3.40 -16.12
CA ARG A 403 -17.53 3.57 -16.98
C ARG A 403 -17.64 2.89 -18.34
N GLY A 404 -18.57 1.94 -18.51
CA GLY A 404 -18.66 1.12 -19.71
C GLY A 404 -17.45 0.19 -19.87
N ASP A 405 -17.02 -0.45 -18.77
CA ASP A 405 -15.87 -1.36 -18.74
C ASP A 405 -16.21 -2.72 -19.43
N MET A 406 -16.48 -2.69 -20.74
CA MET A 406 -17.09 -3.78 -21.54
C MET A 406 -16.09 -4.73 -22.23
N GLY A 407 -15.00 -5.11 -21.55
CA GLY A 407 -13.95 -5.97 -22.12
C GLY A 407 -14.40 -7.30 -22.76
N ASP A 408 -13.45 -8.04 -23.33
CA ASP A 408 -13.69 -9.21 -24.17
C ASP A 408 -14.40 -10.38 -23.45
N LEU A 409 -15.11 -11.21 -24.22
CA LEU A 409 -15.50 -12.55 -23.79
C LEU A 409 -14.40 -13.55 -24.17
N ARG A 410 -13.85 -14.24 -23.18
CA ARG A 410 -12.72 -15.16 -23.32
C ARG A 410 -13.08 -16.57 -22.91
N TRP A 411 -12.40 -17.53 -23.53
CA TRP A 411 -12.35 -18.89 -23.03
C TRP A 411 -11.18 -19.01 -22.05
N TRP A 412 -11.48 -19.06 -20.74
CA TRP A 412 -10.51 -19.08 -19.62
C TRP A 412 -9.70 -17.78 -19.40
N HIS A 413 -9.16 -17.60 -18.17
CA HIS A 413 -8.61 -16.33 -17.65
C HIS A 413 -7.16 -15.97 -18.07
N GLU A 414 -6.37 -16.92 -18.58
CA GLU A 414 -4.96 -16.66 -18.93
C GLU A 414 -4.71 -17.01 -20.40
N GLY A 415 -4.35 -16.02 -21.22
CA GLY A 415 -4.09 -16.22 -22.66
C GLY A 415 -5.28 -16.76 -23.46
N GLY A 416 -6.48 -16.70 -22.88
CA GLY A 416 -7.69 -17.32 -23.42
C GLY A 416 -8.04 -16.83 -24.82
N ALA A 417 -8.53 -17.74 -25.66
CA ALA A 417 -9.04 -17.38 -26.97
C ALA A 417 -10.21 -16.39 -26.81
N VAL A 418 -10.10 -15.22 -27.43
CA VAL A 418 -11.21 -14.25 -27.49
C VAL A 418 -12.30 -14.85 -28.38
N ILE A 419 -13.42 -15.21 -27.75
CA ILE A 419 -14.56 -15.89 -28.38
C ILE A 419 -15.73 -14.95 -28.64
N GLY A 420 -15.69 -13.72 -28.10
CA GLY A 420 -16.74 -12.73 -28.27
C GLY A 420 -16.39 -11.39 -27.64
N SER A 421 -17.38 -10.49 -27.61
CA SER A 421 -17.28 -9.17 -26.98
C SER A 421 -18.48 -8.94 -26.06
N THR A 422 -18.33 -8.03 -25.10
CA THR A 422 -19.43 -7.51 -24.28
C THR A 422 -19.92 -6.20 -24.90
N ASP A 423 -21.22 -6.05 -25.10
CA ASP A 423 -21.82 -4.81 -25.61
C ASP A 423 -22.99 -4.33 -24.74
N PHE A 424 -23.33 -5.07 -23.69
CA PHE A 424 -24.37 -4.75 -22.74
C PHE A 424 -23.94 -5.10 -21.31
N GLN A 425 -24.18 -4.16 -20.40
CA GLN A 425 -23.88 -4.30 -18.99
C GLN A 425 -24.93 -3.55 -18.16
N MET A 426 -25.44 -4.17 -17.10
CA MET A 426 -26.32 -3.51 -16.14
C MET A 426 -26.19 -4.11 -14.75
N ILE A 427 -26.60 -3.33 -13.74
CA ILE A 427 -26.82 -3.82 -12.38
C ILE A 427 -28.31 -4.02 -12.16
N HIS A 428 -28.68 -5.16 -11.59
CA HIS A 428 -29.99 -5.37 -11.00
C HIS A 428 -29.84 -5.88 -9.57
N GLY A 429 -30.21 -5.04 -8.61
CA GLY A 429 -29.97 -5.30 -7.19
C GLY A 429 -28.48 -5.49 -6.91
N ARG A 430 -28.08 -6.70 -6.51
CA ARG A 430 -26.69 -7.06 -6.18
C ARG A 430 -25.96 -7.80 -7.30
N MET A 431 -26.59 -7.98 -8.46
CA MET A 431 -26.10 -8.82 -9.55
C MET A 431 -25.65 -7.97 -10.74
N LEU A 432 -24.51 -8.33 -11.32
CA LEU A 432 -24.02 -7.78 -12.57
C LEU A 432 -24.50 -8.68 -13.72
N ILE A 433 -25.37 -8.12 -14.57
CA ILE A 433 -25.96 -8.80 -15.73
C ILE A 433 -25.31 -8.25 -16.99
N GLU A 434 -24.84 -9.15 -17.85
CA GLU A 434 -24.09 -8.79 -19.04
C GLU A 434 -24.50 -9.63 -20.24
N SER A 435 -24.39 -9.02 -21.42
CA SER A 435 -24.64 -9.68 -22.69
C SER A 435 -23.66 -9.17 -23.74
N GLY A 436 -23.52 -9.96 -24.81
CA GLY A 436 -22.72 -9.58 -25.95
C GLY A 436 -22.77 -10.59 -27.07
N THR A 437 -21.87 -10.41 -28.02
CA THR A 437 -21.81 -11.18 -29.26
C THR A 437 -20.72 -12.25 -29.20
N PHE A 438 -20.86 -13.29 -30.02
CA PHE A 438 -19.77 -14.19 -30.34
C PHE A 438 -18.99 -13.68 -31.54
N LYS A 439 -17.70 -14.04 -31.63
CA LYS A 439 -16.82 -13.67 -32.74
C LYS A 439 -17.25 -14.29 -34.08
N SER A 440 -18.00 -15.39 -34.02
CA SER A 440 -18.66 -15.99 -35.18
C SER A 440 -19.88 -16.80 -34.75
N GLU A 441 -20.86 -16.96 -35.65
CA GLU A 441 -22.02 -17.81 -35.41
C GLU A 441 -21.64 -19.27 -35.13
N LYS A 442 -20.56 -19.76 -35.74
CA LYS A 442 -20.05 -21.12 -35.46
C LYS A 442 -19.67 -21.28 -33.98
N ILE A 443 -19.09 -20.25 -33.36
CA ILE A 443 -18.77 -20.25 -31.93
C ILE A 443 -20.07 -20.20 -31.13
N GLY A 444 -21.00 -19.30 -31.46
CA GLY A 444 -22.28 -19.21 -30.76
C GLY A 444 -23.08 -20.52 -30.78
N ALA A 445 -23.17 -21.17 -31.93
CA ALA A 445 -23.85 -22.45 -32.10
C ALA A 445 -23.13 -23.61 -31.37
N ALA A 446 -21.80 -23.60 -31.31
CA ALA A 446 -21.04 -24.56 -30.50
C ALA A 446 -21.28 -24.33 -29.01
N PHE A 447 -21.28 -23.07 -28.59
CA PHE A 447 -21.45 -22.66 -27.20
C PHE A 447 -22.87 -22.94 -26.68
N ALA A 448 -23.89 -22.83 -27.53
CA ALA A 448 -25.28 -23.18 -27.21
C ALA A 448 -25.45 -24.66 -26.82
N LYS A 449 -24.51 -25.53 -27.20
CA LYS A 449 -24.52 -26.97 -26.86
C LYS A 449 -23.79 -27.28 -25.55
N LEU A 450 -23.03 -26.32 -25.00
CA LEU A 450 -22.29 -26.51 -23.77
C LEU A 450 -23.23 -26.44 -22.57
N LYS A 451 -23.00 -27.34 -21.61
CA LYS A 451 -23.69 -27.34 -20.32
C LYS A 451 -22.70 -26.95 -19.22
N ASP A 452 -23.23 -26.44 -18.11
CA ASP A 452 -22.49 -26.18 -16.88
C ASP A 452 -21.33 -25.18 -16.99
N MET A 453 -21.52 -24.15 -17.82
CA MET A 453 -20.58 -23.04 -17.97
C MET A 453 -20.99 -21.84 -17.11
N GLY A 454 -20.04 -21.31 -16.34
CA GLY A 454 -20.16 -20.04 -15.63
C GLY A 454 -19.29 -18.95 -16.23
N VAL A 455 -19.51 -17.71 -15.79
CA VAL A 455 -18.63 -16.57 -16.08
C VAL A 455 -17.94 -16.13 -14.81
N SER A 456 -16.69 -15.71 -14.96
CA SER A 456 -15.97 -14.95 -13.95
C SER A 456 -15.37 -13.71 -14.59
N VAL A 457 -15.41 -12.60 -13.86
CA VAL A 457 -14.90 -11.31 -14.33
C VAL A 457 -13.41 -11.19 -14.00
N GLY A 458 -12.61 -10.83 -14.99
CA GLY A 458 -11.26 -10.35 -14.76
C GLY A 458 -11.28 -8.84 -14.56
N PHE A 459 -10.77 -8.38 -13.42
CA PHE A 459 -10.75 -6.95 -13.09
C PHE A 459 -9.41 -6.49 -12.54
N LEU A 460 -9.11 -5.22 -12.75
CA LEU A 460 -8.03 -4.50 -12.09
C LEU A 460 -8.61 -3.79 -10.87
N HIS A 461 -7.85 -3.70 -9.79
CA HIS A 461 -8.24 -2.93 -8.61
C HIS A 461 -7.06 -2.06 -8.13
N PRO A 462 -7.31 -1.02 -7.34
CA PRO A 462 -6.27 -0.25 -6.68
C PRO A 462 -5.36 -1.14 -5.79
N PRO A 463 -4.06 -0.81 -5.64
CA PRO A 463 -3.11 -1.63 -4.88
C PRO A 463 -3.39 -1.74 -3.38
N ASP A 464 -4.23 -0.86 -2.84
CA ASP A 464 -4.71 -0.87 -1.47
C ASP A 464 -5.99 -1.70 -1.27
N GLN A 465 -6.45 -2.38 -2.34
CA GLN A 465 -7.58 -3.30 -2.33
C GLN A 465 -7.12 -4.74 -2.61
N PRO A 466 -7.84 -5.76 -2.10
CA PRO A 466 -9.01 -5.64 -1.23
C PRO A 466 -8.63 -5.03 0.12
N ASN A 467 -9.59 -4.39 0.79
CA ASN A 467 -9.35 -3.84 2.12
C ASN A 467 -9.13 -4.98 3.16
N ARG A 468 -8.89 -4.64 4.42
CA ARG A 468 -8.66 -5.65 5.49
C ARG A 468 -9.81 -6.64 5.69
N ASP A 469 -11.01 -6.31 5.20
CA ASP A 469 -12.21 -7.14 5.28
C ASP A 469 -12.45 -7.95 3.99
N GLY A 470 -11.51 -7.94 3.04
CA GLY A 470 -11.63 -8.66 1.76
C GLY A 470 -12.50 -7.96 0.73
N VAL A 471 -12.79 -6.66 0.89
CA VAL A 471 -13.74 -5.94 0.02
C VAL A 471 -13.02 -5.07 -1.01
N TYR A 472 -13.36 -5.26 -2.28
CA TYR A 472 -13.04 -4.36 -3.38
C TYR A 472 -14.12 -3.26 -3.51
N SER A 473 -13.69 -2.01 -3.45
CA SER A 473 -14.54 -0.81 -3.52
C SER A 473 -14.39 -0.03 -4.83
N ASP A 474 -13.39 -0.38 -5.65
CA ASP A 474 -13.23 0.13 -7.02
C ASP A 474 -12.55 -0.92 -7.89
N ILE A 475 -13.19 -1.28 -9.01
CA ILE A 475 -12.68 -2.30 -9.93
C ILE A 475 -12.84 -1.85 -11.38
N LYS A 476 -11.86 -2.10 -12.23
CA LYS A 476 -12.00 -1.93 -13.68
C LYS A 476 -12.07 -3.30 -14.34
N ILE A 477 -13.23 -3.66 -14.87
CA ILE A 477 -13.40 -4.96 -15.52
C ILE A 477 -12.77 -4.91 -16.91
N PHE A 478 -11.93 -5.88 -17.26
CA PHE A 478 -11.25 -5.92 -18.55
C PHE A 478 -11.56 -7.19 -19.36
N GLU A 479 -12.18 -8.21 -18.75
CA GLU A 479 -12.58 -9.44 -19.44
C GLU A 479 -13.71 -10.17 -18.71
N ARG A 480 -14.43 -11.02 -19.45
CA ARG A 480 -15.36 -12.02 -18.94
C ARG A 480 -14.87 -13.37 -19.44
N SER A 481 -14.41 -14.20 -18.53
CA SER A 481 -13.92 -15.52 -18.88
C SER A 481 -15.03 -16.53 -18.64
N VAL A 482 -15.30 -17.32 -19.67
CA VAL A 482 -16.19 -18.47 -19.58
C VAL A 482 -15.35 -19.68 -19.13
N LEU A 483 -15.86 -20.39 -18.13
CA LEU A 483 -15.24 -21.57 -17.58
C LEU A 483 -16.27 -22.53 -16.99
N PRO A 484 -15.94 -23.82 -16.77
CA PRO A 484 -16.81 -24.72 -16.02
C PRO A 484 -17.25 -24.10 -14.69
N SER A 485 -18.53 -24.20 -14.38
CA SER A 485 -19.18 -23.51 -13.25
C SER A 485 -18.49 -23.76 -11.90
N ARG A 486 -17.93 -24.96 -11.72
CA ARG A 486 -17.17 -25.33 -10.52
C ARG A 486 -15.88 -24.53 -10.32
N LYS A 487 -15.38 -23.87 -11.36
CA LYS A 487 -14.16 -23.05 -11.34
C LYS A 487 -14.47 -21.55 -11.28
N ALA A 488 -15.74 -21.14 -11.45
CA ALA A 488 -16.13 -19.75 -11.34
C ALA A 488 -15.91 -19.26 -9.92
N ALA A 489 -15.23 -18.12 -9.77
CA ALA A 489 -14.99 -17.49 -8.46
C ALA A 489 -16.32 -17.21 -7.76
N ASN A 490 -17.30 -16.72 -8.53
CA ASN A 490 -18.62 -16.40 -8.03
C ASN A 490 -19.64 -17.53 -8.29
N ALA A 491 -20.17 -18.10 -7.20
CA ALA A 491 -21.11 -19.22 -7.25
C ALA A 491 -22.56 -18.80 -7.58
N LEU A 492 -22.89 -17.51 -7.45
CA LEU A 492 -24.23 -16.96 -7.70
C LEU A 492 -24.32 -16.31 -9.09
N THR A 493 -23.87 -17.03 -10.12
CA THR A 493 -23.85 -16.59 -11.53
C THR A 493 -24.95 -17.28 -12.35
N THR A 494 -26.12 -17.47 -11.75
CA THR A 494 -27.23 -18.24 -12.34
C THR A 494 -28.51 -17.41 -12.36
N PHE A 495 -29.19 -17.32 -13.50
CA PHE A 495 -30.59 -16.88 -13.55
C PHE A 495 -31.48 -17.99 -13.01
N GLY A 496 -31.76 -17.96 -11.70
CA GLY A 496 -32.76 -18.81 -11.07
C GLY A 496 -33.86 -17.92 -10.50
N VAL A 497 -35.11 -18.19 -10.88
CA VAL A 497 -36.24 -17.75 -10.05
C VAL A 497 -36.13 -18.51 -8.73
N MET A 498 -36.07 -17.78 -7.61
CA MET A 498 -36.11 -18.36 -6.26
C MET A 498 -37.44 -19.04 -6.01
#